data_AF-A0A938SYH9-F1
#
_entry.id   AF-A0A938SYH9-F1
#
_cell.length_a   1.000
_cell.length_b   1.000
_cell.length_c   1.000
_cell.angle_alpha   90.00
_cell.angle_beta   90.00
_cell.angle_gamma   90.00
#
_symmetry.space_group_name_H-M   'P 1'
#
loop_
_entity.id
_entity.type
_entity.pdbx_description
1 polymer ?
#
loop_
_entity_poly.entity_id
_entity_poly.type
_entity_poly.pdbx_seq_one_letter_code
_entity_poly.pdbx_strand_id
1 'polypeptide(L)'
;MKIICRNCHFLAKEYREENTGRVFSFSLSESERELVRSDPNNAVKEHYSLKCQLGVWDEGVSQLPGGRHDTLNITVRKDSCFFFPNNPAMLFDAARELQKRESENRQLKRANLYTRIGLWIAAGALVANAVIAYFKD
;
A
#
# COMPACT_ATOMS: atom_id res chain seq x y z
N MET A 1 0.09 -12.39 5.62
CA MET A 1 -0.54 -12.16 4.29
C MET A 1 0.52 -11.72 3.30
N LYS A 2 0.55 -12.27 2.08
CA LYS A 2 1.53 -11.87 1.03
C LYS A 2 1.15 -10.49 0.46
N ILE A 3 2.13 -9.60 0.32
CA ILE A 3 2.01 -8.26 -0.29
C ILE A 3 2.10 -8.42 -1.82
N ILE A 4 0.97 -8.76 -2.44
CA ILE A 4 0.81 -8.96 -3.89
C ILE A 4 -0.46 -8.25 -4.38
N CYS A 5 -0.53 -7.91 -5.67
CA CYS A 5 -1.62 -7.11 -6.21
C CYS A 5 -2.99 -7.78 -6.03
N ARG A 6 -3.08 -9.12 -6.15
CA ARG A 6 -4.33 -9.86 -5.90
C ARG A 6 -4.99 -9.52 -4.56
N ASN A 7 -4.18 -9.34 -3.52
CA ASN A 7 -4.67 -9.05 -2.17
C ASN A 7 -4.80 -7.55 -1.89
N CYS A 8 -4.42 -6.71 -2.85
CA CYS A 8 -4.42 -5.26 -2.72
C CYS A 8 -5.81 -4.70 -3.02
N HIS A 9 -6.24 -3.73 -2.23
CA HIS A 9 -7.47 -3.00 -2.44
C HIS A 9 -7.44 -2.22 -3.76
N PHE A 10 -6.28 -1.63 -4.11
CA PHE A 10 -6.10 -0.81 -5.31
C PHE A 10 -5.94 -1.61 -6.61
N LEU A 11 -6.17 -2.93 -6.60
CA LEU A 11 -6.32 -3.68 -7.84
C LEU A 11 -7.67 -3.32 -8.47
N ALA A 12 -7.61 -2.76 -9.68
CA ALA A 12 -8.76 -2.24 -10.39
C ALA A 12 -8.80 -2.75 -11.82
N LYS A 13 -9.99 -2.64 -12.43
CA LYS A 13 -10.20 -2.83 -13.86
C LYS A 13 -10.62 -1.51 -14.48
N GLU A 14 -10.12 -1.24 -15.67
CA GLU A 14 -10.38 -0.02 -16.42
C GLU A 14 -11.15 -0.35 -17.70
N TYR A 15 -12.17 0.45 -17.99
CA TYR A 15 -12.85 0.49 -19.28
C TYR A 15 -12.65 1.85 -19.92
N ARG A 16 -12.25 1.85 -21.19
CA ARG A 16 -12.09 3.07 -21.98
C ARG A 16 -13.19 3.12 -23.03
N GLU A 17 -14.01 4.15 -22.97
CA GLU A 17 -15.07 4.38 -23.94
C GLU A 17 -14.49 4.83 -25.28
N GLU A 18 -14.78 4.10 -26.36
CA GLU A 18 -14.20 4.32 -27.69
C GLU A 18 -14.53 5.71 -28.26
N ASN A 19 -15.76 6.18 -28.05
CA ASN A 19 -16.27 7.41 -28.68
C ASN A 19 -15.77 8.69 -28.01
N THR A 20 -15.53 8.67 -26.69
CA THR A 20 -15.17 9.87 -25.92
C THR A 20 -13.77 9.82 -25.33
N GLY A 21 -13.14 8.64 -25.32
CA GLY A 21 -11.89 8.39 -24.61
C GLY A 21 -12.03 8.42 -23.08
N ARG A 22 -13.26 8.52 -22.54
CA ARG A 22 -13.50 8.53 -21.09
C ARG A 22 -13.06 7.20 -20.48
N VAL A 23 -12.41 7.33 -19.33
CA VAL A 23 -11.82 6.21 -18.60
C VAL A 23 -12.64 5.98 -17.33
N PHE A 24 -13.14 4.77 -17.17
CA PHE A 24 -13.88 4.33 -15.99
C PHE A 24 -13.06 3.27 -15.26
N SER A 25 -12.86 3.47 -13.95
CA SER A 25 -12.10 2.54 -13.11
C SER A 25 -13.00 1.94 -12.05
N PHE A 26 -12.95 0.63 -11.89
CA PHE A 26 -13.80 -0.12 -10.97
C PHE A 26 -12.97 -1.07 -10.12
N SER A 27 -13.40 -1.29 -8.88
CA SER A 27 -12.89 -2.39 -8.06
C SER A 27 -13.31 -3.74 -8.66
N LEU A 28 -12.41 -4.73 -8.60
CA LEU A 28 -12.76 -6.10 -8.95
C LEU A 28 -13.77 -6.66 -7.94
N SER A 29 -14.77 -7.39 -8.44
CA SER A 29 -15.66 -8.19 -7.60
C SER A 29 -14.91 -9.34 -6.91
N GLU A 30 -15.54 -9.96 -5.92
CA GLU A 30 -14.97 -11.15 -5.28
C GLU A 30 -14.77 -12.31 -6.26
N SER A 31 -15.72 -12.52 -7.18
CA SER A 31 -15.61 -13.53 -8.23
C SER A 31 -14.44 -13.25 -9.19
N GLU A 32 -14.26 -12.01 -9.62
CA GLU A 32 -13.14 -11.60 -10.48
C GLU A 32 -11.80 -11.79 -9.75
N ARG A 33 -11.74 -11.50 -8.44
CA ARG A 33 -10.53 -11.71 -7.64
C ARG A 33 -10.17 -13.19 -7.47
N GLU A 34 -11.16 -14.07 -7.39
CA GLU A 34 -10.92 -15.51 -7.38
C GLU A 34 -10.43 -15.98 -8.76
N LEU A 35 -10.97 -15.44 -9.85
CA LEU A 35 -10.43 -15.71 -11.19
C LEU A 35 -8.99 -15.19 -11.35
N VAL A 36 -8.64 -14.04 -10.77
CA VAL A 36 -7.23 -13.59 -10.74
C VAL A 36 -6.31 -14.64 -10.12
N ARG A 37 -6.81 -15.50 -9.23
CA ARG A 37 -6.03 -16.59 -8.64
C ARG A 37 -5.91 -17.79 -9.57
N SER A 38 -7.00 -18.25 -10.17
CA SER A 38 -7.04 -19.49 -10.95
C SER A 38 -6.71 -19.29 -12.43
N ASP A 39 -7.24 -18.23 -13.03
CA ASP A 39 -7.09 -17.88 -14.44
C ASP A 39 -7.01 -16.34 -14.63
N PRO A 40 -5.82 -15.75 -14.41
CA PRO A 40 -5.61 -14.31 -14.51
C PRO A 40 -5.95 -13.71 -15.88
N ASN A 41 -5.84 -14.49 -16.95
CA ASN A 41 -6.06 -14.02 -18.32
C ASN A 41 -7.55 -13.83 -18.61
N ASN A 42 -8.41 -14.63 -17.98
CA ASN A 42 -9.86 -14.52 -18.11
C ASN A 42 -10.53 -13.89 -16.88
N ALA A 43 -9.75 -13.25 -16.00
CA ALA A 43 -10.26 -12.68 -14.75
C ALA A 43 -11.19 -11.47 -14.95
N VAL A 44 -11.08 -10.78 -16.08
CA VAL A 44 -11.96 -9.68 -16.49
C VAL A 44 -12.36 -9.88 -17.95
N LYS A 45 -13.49 -9.29 -18.36
CA LYS A 45 -13.93 -9.33 -19.75
C LYS A 45 -12.93 -8.62 -20.66
N GLU A 46 -12.87 -9.00 -21.94
CA GLU A 46 -11.87 -8.53 -22.91
C GLU A 46 -11.81 -7.00 -23.09
N HIS A 47 -12.93 -6.29 -22.91
CA HIS A 47 -12.96 -4.83 -22.98
C HIS A 47 -12.44 -4.12 -21.72
N TYR A 48 -12.04 -4.88 -20.69
CA TYR A 48 -11.39 -4.33 -19.50
C TYR A 48 -9.90 -4.64 -19.51
N SER A 49 -9.10 -3.63 -19.15
CA SER A 49 -7.69 -3.81 -18.77
C SER A 49 -7.57 -3.84 -17.24
N LEU A 50 -6.58 -4.56 -16.72
CA LEU A 50 -6.26 -4.50 -15.30
C LEU A 50 -5.24 -3.39 -15.02
N LYS A 51 -5.36 -2.76 -13.85
CA LYS A 51 -4.39 -1.75 -13.43
C LYS A 51 -4.27 -1.64 -11.92
N CYS A 52 -3.24 -0.92 -11.49
CA CYS A 52 -3.15 -0.37 -10.14
C CYS A 52 -3.82 1.00 -10.11
N GLN A 53 -4.83 1.20 -9.25
CA GLN A 53 -5.51 2.49 -9.07
C GLN A 53 -4.56 3.62 -8.59
N LEU A 54 -3.42 3.26 -8.00
CA LEU A 54 -2.38 4.19 -7.57
C LEU A 54 -1.22 4.32 -8.57
N GLY A 55 -1.35 3.76 -9.78
CA GLY A 55 -0.43 4.00 -10.89
C GLY A 55 0.89 3.22 -10.85
N VAL A 56 1.01 2.18 -10.02
CA VAL A 56 2.23 1.35 -9.95
C VAL A 56 2.47 0.55 -11.24
N TRP A 57 1.40 0.20 -11.94
CA TRP A 57 1.41 -0.47 -13.24
C TRP A 57 0.02 -0.34 -13.88
N ASP A 58 -0.03 -0.43 -15.21
CA ASP A 58 -1.27 -0.35 -15.99
C ASP A 58 -1.12 -1.17 -17.27
N GLU A 59 -1.98 -2.18 -17.45
CA GLU A 59 -1.99 -3.05 -18.64
C GLU A 59 -2.41 -2.29 -19.91
N GLY A 60 -3.27 -1.27 -19.78
CA GLY A 60 -3.72 -0.45 -20.91
C GLY A 60 -2.66 0.52 -21.43
N VAL A 61 -1.58 0.74 -20.66
CA VAL A 61 -0.49 1.67 -21.02
C VAL A 61 0.81 0.92 -21.34
N SER A 62 1.08 -0.17 -20.63
CA SER A 62 2.36 -0.88 -20.70
C SER A 62 2.15 -2.38 -20.67
N GLN A 63 2.96 -3.11 -21.44
CA GLN A 63 2.95 -4.56 -21.39
C GLN A 63 3.48 -5.04 -20.04
N LEU A 64 2.71 -5.91 -19.38
CA LEU A 64 3.09 -6.45 -18.08
C LEU A 64 4.30 -7.39 -18.24
N PRO A 65 5.45 -7.13 -17.58
CA PRO A 65 6.59 -8.04 -17.60
C PRO A 65 6.18 -9.36 -16.96
N GLY A 66 6.20 -10.46 -17.72
CA GLY A 66 5.73 -11.78 -17.25
C GLY A 66 4.20 -11.98 -17.31
N GLY A 67 3.46 -11.02 -17.87
CA GLY A 67 2.01 -11.10 -18.02
C GLY A 67 1.23 -10.93 -16.72
N ARG A 68 -0.08 -11.25 -16.78
CA ARG A 68 -1.01 -11.06 -15.67
C ARG A 68 -0.68 -11.96 -14.47
N HIS A 69 -0.33 -13.23 -14.70
CA HIS A 69 -0.04 -14.16 -13.61
C HIS A 69 1.10 -13.65 -12.74
N ASP A 70 2.22 -13.29 -13.35
CA ASP A 70 3.41 -12.83 -12.62
C ASP A 70 3.10 -11.53 -11.87
N THR A 71 2.54 -10.54 -12.58
CA THR A 71 2.25 -9.22 -12.01
C THR A 71 1.26 -9.26 -10.85
N LEU A 72 0.24 -10.13 -10.91
CA LEU A 72 -0.84 -10.18 -9.94
C LEU A 72 -0.55 -11.11 -8.76
N ASN A 73 0.09 -12.25 -9.00
CA ASN A 73 0.23 -13.34 -8.05
C ASN A 73 1.66 -13.58 -7.54
N ILE A 74 2.70 -13.22 -8.31
CA ILE A 74 4.10 -13.55 -7.99
C ILE A 74 4.89 -12.33 -7.57
N THR A 75 4.80 -11.22 -8.31
CA THR A 75 5.64 -10.04 -8.08
C THR A 75 5.40 -9.47 -6.68
N VAL A 76 6.41 -9.60 -5.82
CA VAL A 76 6.44 -8.97 -4.51
C VAL A 76 6.88 -7.52 -4.67
N ARG A 77 6.02 -6.57 -4.30
CA ARG A 77 6.28 -5.13 -4.45
C ARG A 77 6.55 -4.45 -3.11
N LYS A 78 7.30 -5.12 -2.24
CA LYS A 78 7.71 -4.55 -0.94
C LYS A 78 8.56 -3.30 -1.23
N ASP A 79 8.24 -2.19 -0.58
CA ASP A 79 8.90 -0.88 -0.67
C ASP A 79 8.67 -0.07 -1.98
N SER A 80 8.07 -0.66 -3.02
CA SER A 80 7.74 0.02 -4.29
C SER A 80 6.24 0.11 -4.57
N CYS A 81 5.39 -0.19 -3.57
CA CYS A 81 3.94 -0.24 -3.73
C CYS A 81 3.21 0.36 -2.53
N PHE A 82 2.10 1.02 -2.85
CA PHE A 82 1.10 1.48 -1.92
C PHE A 82 0.10 0.36 -1.61
N PHE A 83 0.58 -0.74 -1.02
CA PHE A 83 -0.31 -1.83 -0.64
C PHE A 83 -1.28 -1.40 0.46
N PHE A 84 -2.56 -1.72 0.30
CA PHE A 84 -3.57 -1.69 1.35
C PHE A 84 -4.42 -2.96 1.24
N PRO A 85 -4.72 -3.66 2.35
CA PRO A 85 -5.54 -4.87 2.31
C PRO A 85 -6.89 -4.66 1.64
N ASN A 86 -7.30 -5.58 0.78
CA ASN A 86 -8.61 -5.48 0.13
C ASN A 86 -9.76 -5.46 1.15
N ASN A 87 -10.59 -4.42 1.09
CA ASN A 87 -11.87 -4.33 1.78
C ASN A 87 -12.97 -4.01 0.75
N PRO A 88 -13.86 -4.95 0.40
CA PRO A 88 -14.85 -4.75 -0.66
C PRO A 88 -15.92 -3.70 -0.33
N ALA A 89 -16.12 -3.37 0.95
CA ALA A 89 -17.09 -2.36 1.39
C ALA A 89 -16.51 -0.93 1.39
N MET A 90 -15.33 -0.74 0.79
CA MET A 90 -14.58 0.51 0.85
C MET A 90 -14.32 1.05 -0.55
N LEU A 91 -14.47 2.36 -0.72
CA LEU A 91 -14.09 3.07 -1.94
C LEU A 91 -12.57 3.34 -1.94
N PHE A 92 -11.99 3.45 -3.13
CA PHE A 92 -10.55 3.69 -3.29
C PHE A 92 -10.05 4.93 -2.54
N ASP A 93 -10.81 6.01 -2.52
CA ASP A 93 -10.40 7.26 -1.85
C ASP A 93 -10.36 7.09 -0.34
N ALA A 94 -11.33 6.36 0.24
CA ALA A 94 -11.34 6.04 1.66
C ALA A 94 -10.16 5.14 2.04
N ALA A 95 -9.84 4.13 1.20
CA ALA A 95 -8.68 3.27 1.41
C ALA A 95 -7.36 4.04 1.32
N ARG A 96 -7.25 5.00 0.39
CA ARG A 96 -6.08 5.88 0.26
C ARG A 96 -5.86 6.72 1.51
N GLU A 97 -6.94 7.31 2.02
CA GLU A 97 -6.89 8.12 3.23
C GLU A 97 -6.52 7.28 4.47
N LEU A 98 -7.10 6.09 4.63
CA LEU A 98 -6.74 5.17 5.73
C LEU A 98 -5.28 4.72 5.63
N GLN A 99 -4.83 4.38 4.43
CA GLN A 99 -3.44 4.01 4.19
C GLN A 99 -2.49 5.16 4.58
N LYS A 100 -2.82 6.41 4.20
CA LYS A 100 -2.05 7.59 4.56
C LYS A 100 -1.98 7.76 6.08
N ARG A 101 -3.12 7.72 6.77
CA ARG A 101 -3.20 7.80 8.24
C ARG A 101 -2.40 6.70 8.94
N GLU A 102 -2.44 5.48 8.44
CA GLU A 102 -1.63 4.39 8.98
C GLU A 102 -0.13 4.68 8.82
N SER A 103 0.30 5.20 7.68
CA SER A 103 1.69 5.54 7.43
C SER A 103 2.18 6.66 8.35
N GLU A 104 1.37 7.71 8.52
CA GLU A 104 1.65 8.84 9.41
C GLU A 104 1.70 8.38 10.87
N ASN A 105 0.73 7.58 11.31
CA ASN A 105 0.71 7.01 12.66
C ASN A 105 1.93 6.13 12.95
N ARG A 106 2.43 5.37 11.97
CA ARG A 106 3.67 4.59 12.12
C ARG A 106 4.89 5.50 12.27
N GLN A 107 4.95 6.59 11.52
CA GLN A 107 6.03 7.57 11.65
C GLN A 107 5.99 8.28 13.01
N LEU A 108 4.81 8.72 13.46
CA LEU A 108 4.61 9.36 14.77
C LEU A 108 5.00 8.41 15.92
N LYS A 109 4.62 7.13 15.85
CA LYS A 109 5.04 6.13 16.86
C LYS A 109 6.56 5.99 16.93
N ARG A 110 7.26 6.02 15.80
CA ARG A 110 8.74 5.99 15.77
C ARG A 110 9.34 7.27 16.34
N ALA A 111 8.82 8.43 15.96
CA ALA A 111 9.27 9.71 16.51
C ALA A 111 9.11 9.75 18.03
N ASN A 112 7.93 9.37 18.56
CA ASN A 112 7.67 9.30 20.00
C ASN A 112 8.62 8.33 20.72
N LEU A 113 8.97 7.21 20.10
CA LEU A 113 9.96 6.28 20.67
C LEU A 113 11.34 6.96 20.81
N TYR A 114 11.80 7.64 19.76
CA TYR A 114 13.08 8.35 19.81
C TYR A 114 13.07 9.51 20.81
N THR A 115 11.98 10.28 20.88
CA THR A 115 11.80 11.32 21.90
C THR A 115 11.89 10.75 23.31
N ARG A 116 11.24 9.60 23.57
CA ARG A 116 11.31 8.95 24.88
C ARG A 116 12.72 8.50 25.23
N ILE A 117 13.48 7.96 24.27
CA ILE A 117 14.89 7.58 24.47
C ILE A 117 15.74 8.81 24.77
N GLY A 118 15.57 9.90 24.01
CA GLY A 118 16.28 11.17 24.25
C GLY A 118 16.00 11.74 25.63
N LEU A 119 14.74 11.67 26.09
CA LEU A 119 14.36 12.12 27.43
C LEU A 119 15.05 11.31 28.54
N TRP A 120 15.14 9.99 28.39
CA TRP A 120 15.86 9.13 29.34
C TRP A 120 17.35 9.44 29.40
N ILE A 121 17.98 9.71 28.25
CA ILE A 121 19.40 10.09 28.18
C ILE A 121 19.62 11.44 28.88
N ALA A 122 18.77 12.43 28.59
CA ALA A 122 18.85 13.75 29.21
C ALA A 122 18.65 13.69 30.73
N ALA A 123 17.66 12.91 31.20
CA ALA A 123 17.43 12.68 32.61
C ALA A 123 18.64 12.00 33.29
N GLY A 124 19.21 10.98 32.65
CA GLY A 124 20.41 10.31 33.16
C GLY A 124 21.62 11.23 33.28
N ALA A 125 21.86 12.09 32.27
CA ALA A 125 22.92 13.08 32.30
C ALA A 125 22.72 14.11 33.42
N LEU A 126 21.48 14.55 33.63
CA LEU A 126 21.14 15.53 34.68
C LEU A 126 21.36 14.93 36.08
N VAL A 127 20.96 13.67 36.30
CA VAL A 127 21.23 12.93 37.54
C VAL A 127 22.73 12.75 37.76
N ALA A 128 23.47 12.30 36.74
CA ALA A 128 24.92 12.13 36.85
C ALA A 128 25.63 13.44 37.21
N ASN A 129 25.23 14.55 36.59
CA ASN A 129 25.79 15.87 36.89
C ASN A 129 25.50 16.31 38.33
N ALA A 130 24.26 16.09 38.81
CA ALA A 130 23.89 16.40 40.19
C ALA A 130 24.70 15.56 41.21
N VAL A 131 24.91 14.27 40.92
CA VAL A 131 25.72 13.38 41.76
C VAL A 131 27.19 13.82 41.79
N ILE A 132 27.77 14.15 40.65
CA ILE A 132 29.15 14.65 40.57
C ILE A 132 29.30 15.96 41.35
N ALA A 133 28.35 16.88 41.23
CA ALA A 133 28.37 18.13 41.98
C ALA A 133 28.32 17.87 43.50
N TYR A 134 27.41 16.99 43.94
CA TYR A 134 27.27 16.65 45.35
C TYR A 134 28.52 16.02 45.98
N PHE A 135 29.28 15.20 45.26
CA PHE A 135 30.53 14.60 45.76
C PHE A 135 31.77 15.50 45.63
N LYS A 136 31.63 16.66 44.99
CA LYS A 136 32.72 17.63 44.80
C LYS A 136 32.72 18.71 45.89
N ASP A 137 31.62 18.86 46.59
CA ASP A 137 31.47 19.59 47.86
C ASP A 137 31.83 18.70 49.06
#